data_AF-A0A929V7T7-F1
#
_entry.id   AF-A0A929V7T7-F1
#
_cell.length_a   1.000
_cell.length_b   1.000
_cell.length_c   1.000
_cell.angle_alpha   90.00
_cell.angle_beta   90.00
_cell.angle_gamma   90.00
#
_symmetry.space_group_name_H-M   'P 1'
#
loop_
_entity.id
_entity.type
_entity.pdbx_description
1 polymer ?
#
loop_
_entity_poly.entity_id
_entity_poly.type
_entity_poly.pdbx_seq_one_letter_code
_entity_poly.pdbx_strand_id
1 'polypeptide(L)'
;MSKYSKIVATLGIITGLGIASLPLASFAAPIPLVDGTPKSANVKVQLTVGDAVAIAVNSNDANAGNAAPNQTKNAATTVSYATNKSTGMTLTVKDADVDTNMTAGHTGTVAGTDVIAAGTQGAVAGQGQWSIKGGLLATDTAMVKSNETALKVAESSAPVNTDVAVTYDISTGASQLPGTYEDTIVYTAAVK
;
A
#
# COMPACT_ATOMS: atom_id res chain seq x y z
N MET A 1 -10.32 24.61 -15.10
CA MET A 1 -9.42 24.25 -13.99
C MET A 1 -10.26 23.53 -12.94
N SER A 2 -10.22 22.20 -12.94
CA SER A 2 -10.93 21.36 -11.97
C SER A 2 -9.96 20.95 -10.86
N LYS A 3 -10.47 20.96 -9.65
CA LYS A 3 -9.78 20.77 -8.37
C LYS A 3 -9.71 19.27 -8.03
N TYR A 4 -9.19 18.95 -6.84
CA TYR A 4 -9.08 17.62 -6.17
C TYR A 4 -7.81 16.83 -6.48
N SER A 5 -7.10 16.23 -5.53
CA SER A 5 -7.02 16.36 -4.07
C SER A 5 -5.63 15.80 -3.70
N LYS A 6 -4.80 16.59 -2.99
CA LYS A 6 -3.51 16.09 -2.48
C LYS A 6 -3.82 15.13 -1.33
N ILE A 7 -3.57 13.84 -1.52
CA ILE A 7 -3.53 12.87 -0.42
C ILE A 7 -2.23 13.15 0.34
N VAL A 8 -2.36 13.77 1.50
CA VAL A 8 -1.28 13.90 2.48
C VAL A 8 -1.27 12.61 3.28
N ALA A 9 -0.29 11.74 3.04
CA ALA A 9 0.07 10.69 3.98
C ALA A 9 0.62 11.36 5.25
N THR A 10 -0.29 11.74 6.15
CA THR A 10 0.07 12.32 7.44
C THR A 10 0.56 11.17 8.30
N LEU A 11 1.88 10.99 8.36
CA LEU A 11 2.50 10.22 9.43
C LEU A 11 2.08 10.88 10.74
N GLY A 12 1.22 10.19 11.51
CA GLY A 12 0.66 10.72 12.74
C GLY A 12 1.77 11.18 13.68
N ILE A 13 1.85 12.49 13.90
CA ILE A 13 2.68 13.06 14.96
C ILE A 13 1.95 12.76 16.27
N ILE A 14 2.38 11.74 16.99
CA ILE A 14 1.97 11.55 18.39
C ILE A 14 2.68 12.64 19.20
N THR A 15 2.03 13.80 19.35
CA THR A 15 2.40 14.81 20.36
C THR A 15 1.90 14.35 21.73
N GLY A 16 2.52 13.29 22.25
CA GLY A 16 2.35 12.90 23.64
C GLY A 16 3.23 13.78 24.52
N LEU A 17 2.67 14.88 25.04
CA LEU A 17 3.25 15.68 26.12
C LEU A 17 3.40 14.79 27.38
N GLY A 18 4.51 14.06 27.46
CA GLY A 18 4.94 13.33 28.66
C GLY A 18 5.95 14.16 29.44
N ILE A 19 5.45 15.09 30.26
CA ILE A 19 6.23 15.76 31.32
C ILE A 19 6.79 14.69 32.26
N ALA A 20 8.06 14.33 32.11
CA ALA A 20 8.79 13.61 33.14
C ALA A 20 9.28 14.65 34.18
N SER A 21 8.47 14.93 35.19
CA SER A 21 8.86 15.70 36.37
C SER A 21 9.87 14.90 37.21
N LEU A 22 11.01 15.51 37.55
CA LEU A 22 11.95 15.00 38.55
C LEU A 22 12.30 16.13 39.54
N PRO A 23 12.72 15.79 40.77
CA PRO A 23 12.23 16.42 42.00
C PRO A 23 12.69 17.86 42.15
N LEU A 24 11.78 18.70 42.67
CA LEU A 24 12.11 20.00 43.25
C LEU A 24 13.13 19.79 44.38
N ALA A 25 14.42 19.87 44.08
CA ALA A 25 15.43 20.07 45.11
C ALA A 25 15.19 21.47 45.69
N SER A 26 14.88 21.54 46.98
CA SER A 26 14.72 22.82 47.67
C SER A 26 15.98 23.67 47.46
N PHE A 27 15.83 24.88 46.95
CA PHE A 27 16.88 25.88 47.00
C PHE A 27 17.17 26.20 48.48
N ALA A 28 18.22 25.60 49.04
CA ALA A 28 18.93 26.27 50.12
C ALA A 28 19.66 27.44 49.46
N ALA A 29 19.24 28.67 49.77
CA ALA A 29 19.77 29.90 49.19
C ALA A 29 21.31 29.91 49.30
N PRO A 30 22.06 29.91 48.18
CA PRO A 30 23.49 30.12 48.23
C PRO A 30 23.74 31.56 48.68
N ILE A 31 24.42 31.71 49.82
CA ILE A 31 25.03 32.96 50.28
C ILE A 31 25.88 33.51 49.11
N PRO A 32 25.79 34.80 48.75
CA PRO A 32 26.36 35.33 47.51
C PRO A 32 27.89 35.33 47.58
N LEU A 33 28.54 34.39 46.90
CA LEU A 33 29.93 34.59 46.48
C LEU A 33 29.91 35.36 45.16
N VAL A 34 30.23 36.65 45.27
CA VAL A 34 30.48 37.57 44.15
C VAL A 34 31.88 37.25 43.58
N ASP A 35 32.01 36.12 42.89
CA ASP A 35 32.98 36.04 41.81
C ASP A 35 32.18 35.98 40.50
N GLY A 36 32.61 36.73 39.48
CA GLY A 36 31.87 36.87 38.23
C GLY A 36 31.86 35.60 37.37
N THR A 37 31.97 34.40 37.97
CA THR A 37 32.00 33.14 37.24
C THR A 37 30.57 32.77 36.82
N PRO A 38 30.26 32.70 35.52
CA PRO A 38 28.94 32.31 35.06
C PRO A 38 28.62 30.88 35.50
N LYS A 39 27.53 30.71 36.25
CA LYS A 39 27.00 29.39 36.58
C LYS A 39 26.07 28.93 35.46
N SER A 40 26.35 27.77 34.89
CA SER A 40 25.51 27.14 33.88
C SER A 40 24.87 25.87 34.43
N ALA A 41 23.70 25.53 33.90
CA ALA A 41 23.01 24.27 34.16
C ALA A 41 22.63 23.64 32.82
N ASN A 42 22.82 22.33 32.71
CA ASN A 42 22.51 21.60 31.48
C ASN A 42 21.09 21.02 31.57
N VAL A 43 20.32 21.14 30.49
CA VAL A 43 19.02 20.48 30.32
C VAL A 43 19.17 19.39 29.25
N LYS A 44 18.80 18.15 29.58
CA LYS A 44 18.76 17.05 28.61
C LYS A 44 17.35 16.94 28.01
N VAL A 45 17.22 17.29 26.74
CA VAL A 45 15.99 17.08 25.95
C VAL A 45 16.03 15.69 25.33
N GLN A 46 14.93 14.92 25.41
CA GLN A 46 14.86 13.54 24.92
C GLN A 46 13.56 13.31 24.13
N LEU A 47 13.65 12.53 23.05
CA LEU A 47 12.54 12.04 22.24
C LEU A 47 12.77 10.56 21.93
N THR A 48 11.74 9.73 22.04
CA THR A 48 11.76 8.33 21.61
C THR A 48 10.86 8.18 20.39
N VAL A 49 11.40 7.60 19.31
CA VAL A 49 10.66 7.27 18.09
C VAL A 49 10.57 5.76 17.99
N GLY A 50 9.35 5.23 17.93
CA GLY A 50 9.09 3.81 17.72
C GLY A 50 9.15 3.41 16.25
N ASP A 51 9.13 2.10 16.01
CA ASP A 51 9.05 1.55 14.66
C ASP A 51 7.67 1.77 14.04
N ALA A 52 7.62 2.05 12.74
CA ALA A 52 6.39 2.31 12.01
C ALA A 52 6.39 1.61 10.65
N VAL A 53 5.21 1.08 10.28
CA VAL A 53 4.88 0.55 8.96
C VAL A 53 3.53 1.15 8.57
N ALA A 54 3.43 1.68 7.35
CA ALA A 54 2.20 2.20 6.79
C ALA A 54 1.99 1.71 5.36
N ILE A 55 0.72 1.46 5.01
CA ILE A 55 0.27 1.16 3.66
C ILE A 55 -1.05 1.88 3.40
N ALA A 56 -1.23 2.38 2.19
CA ALA A 56 -2.47 2.95 1.72
C ALA A 56 -2.64 2.70 0.22
N VAL A 57 -3.88 2.65 -0.24
CA VAL A 57 -4.23 2.67 -1.66
C VAL A 57 -4.99 3.96 -1.96
N ASN A 58 -4.78 4.55 -3.13
CA ASN A 58 -5.43 5.81 -3.52
C ASN A 58 -6.94 5.66 -3.78
N SER A 59 -7.39 4.46 -4.13
CA SER A 59 -8.79 4.05 -4.29
C SER A 59 -8.94 2.60 -3.89
N ASN A 60 -10.03 2.27 -3.21
CA ASN A 60 -10.41 0.88 -2.95
C ASN A 60 -11.08 0.21 -4.16
N ASP A 61 -11.51 1.02 -5.14
CA ASP A 61 -12.19 0.55 -6.35
C ASP A 61 -11.33 0.87 -7.58
N ALA A 62 -10.78 -0.17 -8.20
CA ALA A 62 -10.03 -0.08 -9.46
C ALA A 62 -10.96 -0.45 -10.63
N ASN A 63 -11.76 0.52 -11.09
CA ASN A 63 -12.78 0.29 -12.13
C ASN A 63 -12.25 0.58 -13.54
N ALA A 64 -12.30 -0.43 -14.42
CA ALA A 64 -11.86 -0.33 -15.82
C ALA A 64 -12.95 0.17 -16.79
N GLY A 65 -14.16 0.45 -16.28
CA GLY A 65 -15.32 0.91 -17.02
C GLY A 65 -16.03 -0.20 -17.81
N ASN A 66 -16.90 0.20 -18.74
CA ASN A 66 -17.64 -0.75 -19.58
C ASN A 66 -16.76 -1.29 -20.72
N ALA A 67 -16.87 -2.60 -20.96
CA ALA A 67 -16.28 -3.30 -22.10
C ALA A 67 -17.35 -4.09 -22.85
N ALA A 68 -17.21 -4.19 -24.18
CA ALA A 68 -17.91 -5.18 -24.99
C ALA A 68 -17.07 -6.45 -25.10
N PRO A 69 -17.63 -7.59 -25.55
CA PRO A 69 -16.85 -8.79 -25.85
C PRO A 69 -15.68 -8.49 -26.80
N ASN A 70 -14.60 -9.27 -26.68
CA ASN A 70 -13.38 -9.11 -27.46
C ASN A 70 -12.74 -7.70 -27.37
N GLN A 71 -12.78 -7.07 -26.20
CA GLN A 71 -12.07 -5.82 -25.92
C GLN A 71 -11.06 -5.96 -24.78
N THR A 72 -10.20 -4.96 -24.67
CA THR A 72 -9.28 -4.77 -23.53
C THR A 72 -9.60 -3.47 -22.82
N LYS A 73 -9.36 -3.47 -21.51
CA LYS A 73 -9.44 -2.32 -20.61
C LYS A 73 -8.32 -2.38 -19.60
N ASN A 74 -8.09 -1.27 -18.93
CA ASN A 74 -7.23 -1.25 -17.76
C ASN A 74 -7.81 -0.38 -16.66
N ALA A 75 -7.43 -0.70 -15.43
CA ALA A 75 -7.60 0.13 -14.26
C ALA A 75 -6.24 0.35 -13.61
N ALA A 76 -6.06 1.47 -12.90
CA ALA A 76 -4.80 1.79 -12.25
C ALA A 76 -5.03 2.22 -10.80
N THR A 77 -4.14 1.76 -9.92
CA THR A 77 -4.10 2.10 -8.49
C THR A 77 -2.69 2.56 -8.13
N THR A 78 -2.60 3.44 -7.15
CA THR A 78 -1.33 3.81 -6.52
C THR A 78 -1.31 3.25 -5.10
N VAL A 79 -0.29 2.44 -4.80
CA VAL A 79 -0.05 1.88 -3.47
C VAL A 79 1.07 2.66 -2.80
N SER A 80 0.74 3.41 -1.76
CA SER A 80 1.68 4.13 -0.92
C SER A 80 2.15 3.24 0.21
N TYR A 81 3.46 3.19 0.46
CA TYR A 81 4.03 2.40 1.55
C TYR A 81 5.20 3.12 2.21
N ALA A 82 5.31 2.96 3.53
CA ALA A 82 6.35 3.62 4.30
C ALA A 82 6.82 2.80 5.50
N THR A 83 8.11 2.93 5.82
CA THR A 83 8.71 2.46 7.07
C THR A 83 9.88 3.34 7.50
N ASN A 84 10.09 3.46 8.81
CA ASN A 84 11.29 4.05 9.39
C ASN A 84 12.35 3.00 9.77
N LYS A 85 12.11 1.72 9.48
CA LYS A 85 13.05 0.61 9.76
C LYS A 85 14.28 0.69 8.88
N SER A 86 15.46 0.56 9.50
CA SER A 86 16.74 0.55 8.79
C SER A 86 16.90 -0.62 7.83
N THR A 87 16.21 -1.75 8.09
CA THR A 87 16.20 -2.92 7.20
C THR A 87 15.32 -2.75 5.97
N GLY A 88 14.48 -1.70 5.93
CA GLY A 88 13.49 -1.48 4.88
C GLY A 88 12.30 -2.42 4.98
N MET A 89 11.65 -2.68 3.85
CA MET A 89 10.43 -3.48 3.78
C MET A 89 10.18 -4.08 2.41
N THR A 90 9.27 -5.05 2.35
CA THR A 90 8.74 -5.62 1.12
C THR A 90 7.26 -5.28 0.99
N LEU A 91 6.84 -4.89 -0.21
CA LEU A 91 5.45 -4.78 -0.63
C LEU A 91 5.11 -6.00 -1.49
N THR A 92 4.11 -6.77 -1.06
CA THR A 92 3.63 -7.95 -1.76
C THR A 92 2.15 -7.85 -2.09
N VAL A 93 1.68 -8.68 -3.01
CA VAL A 93 0.26 -8.79 -3.39
C VAL A 93 -0.15 -10.25 -3.56
N LYS A 94 -1.38 -10.54 -3.18
CA LYS A 94 -2.09 -11.80 -3.41
C LYS A 94 -3.56 -11.53 -3.70
N ASP A 95 -4.22 -12.56 -4.18
CA ASP A 95 -5.66 -12.69 -4.08
C ASP A 95 -6.16 -12.70 -2.62
N ALA A 96 -7.36 -12.17 -2.38
CA ALA A 96 -8.00 -12.22 -1.07
C ALA A 96 -8.43 -13.64 -0.69
N ASP A 97 -8.72 -14.50 -1.67
CA ASP A 97 -9.12 -15.88 -1.45
C ASP A 97 -8.36 -16.86 -2.37
N VAL A 98 -8.94 -18.01 -2.70
CA VAL A 98 -8.28 -19.10 -3.45
C VAL A 98 -8.71 -19.17 -4.92
N ASP A 99 -9.69 -18.36 -5.31
CA ASP A 99 -10.20 -18.23 -6.66
C ASP A 99 -9.78 -16.90 -7.25
N THR A 100 -8.74 -16.91 -8.08
CA THR A 100 -8.15 -15.71 -8.70
C THR A 100 -8.94 -15.20 -9.91
N ASN A 101 -10.20 -15.59 -10.04
CA ASN A 101 -11.00 -15.29 -11.21
C ASN A 101 -11.98 -14.15 -10.90
N MET A 102 -12.09 -13.18 -11.81
CA MET A 102 -13.19 -12.24 -11.76
C MET A 102 -14.46 -12.94 -12.25
N THR A 103 -15.52 -12.92 -11.43
CA THR A 103 -16.81 -13.53 -11.76
C THR A 103 -17.94 -12.52 -11.65
N ALA A 104 -19.03 -12.76 -12.39
CA ALA A 104 -20.22 -11.90 -12.38
C ALA A 104 -21.26 -12.27 -11.28
N GLY A 105 -20.85 -13.05 -10.27
CA GLY A 105 -21.66 -13.35 -9.08
C GLY A 105 -22.88 -14.28 -9.31
N HIS A 106 -22.97 -14.97 -10.44
CA HIS A 106 -24.04 -15.96 -10.68
C HIS A 106 -23.58 -17.40 -10.47
N THR A 107 -24.53 -18.28 -10.16
CA THR A 107 -24.27 -19.71 -9.95
C THR A 107 -24.04 -20.45 -11.26
N GLY A 108 -23.02 -21.30 -11.32
CA GLY A 108 -22.69 -22.10 -12.52
C GLY A 108 -21.89 -21.27 -13.52
N THR A 109 -20.58 -21.20 -13.31
CA THR A 109 -19.65 -20.49 -14.18
C THR A 109 -19.07 -21.40 -15.27
N VAL A 110 -19.00 -20.89 -16.49
CA VAL A 110 -18.41 -21.46 -17.70
C VAL A 110 -17.29 -20.54 -18.21
N ALA A 111 -16.05 -21.01 -18.04
CA ALA A 111 -14.85 -20.35 -18.50
C ALA A 111 -14.96 -19.81 -19.94
N GLY A 112 -14.56 -18.56 -20.15
CA GLY A 112 -14.62 -17.88 -21.45
C GLY A 112 -15.97 -17.22 -21.77
N THR A 113 -16.97 -17.35 -20.90
CA THR A 113 -18.26 -16.64 -21.03
C THR A 113 -18.58 -15.77 -19.82
N ASP A 114 -18.43 -16.30 -18.61
CA ASP A 114 -18.82 -15.66 -17.34
C ASP A 114 -17.68 -15.63 -16.30
N VAL A 115 -16.48 -16.02 -16.75
CA VAL A 115 -15.24 -15.92 -16.01
C VAL A 115 -14.26 -15.10 -16.81
N ILE A 116 -13.58 -14.17 -16.13
CA ILE A 116 -12.34 -13.57 -16.62
C ILE A 116 -11.23 -14.11 -15.71
N ALA A 117 -10.39 -14.97 -16.25
CA ALA A 117 -9.43 -15.73 -15.44
C ALA A 117 -8.16 -14.93 -15.16
N ALA A 118 -7.53 -15.09 -13.99
CA ALA A 118 -6.18 -14.57 -13.80
C ALA A 118 -5.22 -15.24 -14.79
N GLY A 119 -4.46 -14.42 -15.51
CA GLY A 119 -3.56 -14.88 -16.56
C GLY A 119 -2.48 -13.87 -16.89
N THR A 120 -1.75 -14.12 -17.96
CA THR A 120 -0.64 -13.26 -18.43
C THR A 120 -0.99 -12.50 -19.71
N GLN A 121 -2.25 -12.54 -20.15
CA GLN A 121 -2.73 -11.90 -21.38
C GLN A 121 -3.90 -10.96 -21.13
N GLY A 122 -3.93 -10.28 -19.99
CA GLY A 122 -4.97 -9.28 -19.69
C GLY A 122 -4.99 -8.12 -20.68
N ALA A 123 -3.84 -7.79 -21.29
CA ALA A 123 -3.76 -6.77 -22.34
C ALA A 123 -4.09 -7.26 -23.77
N VAL A 124 -4.56 -8.50 -23.96
CA VAL A 124 -4.84 -9.08 -25.29
C VAL A 124 -6.33 -9.39 -25.44
N ALA A 125 -7.00 -8.73 -26.39
CA ALA A 125 -8.43 -8.89 -26.62
C ALA A 125 -8.83 -10.35 -26.92
N GLY A 126 -9.99 -10.77 -26.41
CA GLY A 126 -10.57 -12.07 -26.71
C GLY A 126 -10.05 -13.21 -25.83
N GLN A 127 -9.05 -12.97 -24.98
CA GLN A 127 -8.48 -14.01 -24.12
C GLN A 127 -9.35 -14.33 -22.89
N GLY A 128 -10.19 -13.39 -22.43
CA GLY A 128 -10.98 -13.59 -21.22
C GLY A 128 -10.08 -13.68 -19.98
N GLN A 129 -9.06 -12.83 -19.89
CA GLN A 129 -8.08 -12.86 -18.83
C GLN A 129 -7.90 -11.49 -18.16
N TRP A 130 -7.50 -11.49 -16.89
CA TRP A 130 -7.01 -10.29 -16.22
C TRP A 130 -5.60 -10.53 -15.68
N SER A 131 -4.82 -9.47 -15.58
CA SER A 131 -3.41 -9.53 -15.16
C SER A 131 -3.00 -8.28 -14.41
N ILE A 132 -1.98 -8.40 -13.57
CA ILE A 132 -1.37 -7.30 -12.83
C ILE A 132 0.02 -6.97 -13.36
N LYS A 133 0.37 -5.68 -13.43
CA LYS A 133 1.74 -5.20 -13.63
C LYS A 133 2.01 -3.93 -12.83
N GLY A 134 3.26 -3.67 -12.50
CA GLY A 134 3.68 -2.50 -11.71
C GLY A 134 4.82 -2.81 -10.75
N GLY A 135 5.62 -1.79 -10.44
CA GLY A 135 6.83 -1.96 -9.64
C GLY A 135 7.78 -3.00 -10.24
N LEU A 136 8.06 -4.07 -9.49
CA LEU A 136 8.90 -5.19 -9.91
C LEU A 136 8.20 -6.17 -10.88
N LEU A 137 6.88 -6.11 -11.01
CA LEU A 137 6.12 -6.91 -11.98
C LEU A 137 6.08 -6.19 -13.34
N ALA A 138 7.17 -6.28 -14.10
CA ALA A 138 7.37 -5.50 -15.33
C ALA A 138 6.45 -5.90 -16.51
N THR A 139 5.85 -7.08 -16.45
CA THR A 139 4.97 -7.65 -17.49
C THR A 139 3.66 -8.11 -16.86
N ASP A 140 2.64 -8.27 -17.71
CA ASP A 140 1.35 -8.86 -17.33
C ASP A 140 1.57 -10.20 -16.60
N THR A 141 1.24 -10.21 -15.32
CA THR A 141 1.46 -11.34 -14.41
C THR A 141 0.11 -11.86 -13.92
N ALA A 142 -0.05 -13.19 -13.87
CA ALA A 142 -1.24 -13.81 -13.29
C ALA A 142 -1.24 -13.62 -11.77
N MET A 143 -2.41 -13.31 -11.19
CA MET A 143 -2.55 -13.25 -9.73
C MET A 143 -2.33 -14.64 -9.11
N VAL A 144 -1.74 -14.64 -7.91
CA VAL A 144 -1.52 -15.84 -7.11
C VAL A 144 -2.57 -15.95 -6.01
N LYS A 145 -2.93 -17.17 -5.65
CA LYS A 145 -3.92 -17.44 -4.61
C LYS A 145 -3.44 -16.95 -3.24
N SER A 146 -4.38 -16.70 -2.33
CA SER A 146 -4.09 -16.34 -0.93
C SER A 146 -3.15 -17.35 -0.23
N ASN A 147 -3.23 -18.64 -0.57
CA ASN A 147 -2.41 -19.72 0.01
C ASN A 147 -1.09 -20.00 -0.73
N GLU A 148 -0.77 -19.25 -1.79
CA GLU A 148 0.47 -19.39 -2.57
C GLU A 148 1.53 -18.37 -2.14
N THR A 149 2.73 -18.42 -2.73
CA THR A 149 3.77 -17.42 -2.49
C THR A 149 3.35 -16.08 -3.08
N ALA A 150 3.40 -15.02 -2.28
CA ALA A 150 2.99 -13.69 -2.71
C ALA A 150 3.88 -13.14 -3.84
N LEU A 151 3.27 -12.39 -4.76
CA LEU A 151 4.02 -11.66 -5.77
C LEU A 151 4.70 -10.45 -5.12
N LYS A 152 5.99 -10.26 -5.39
CA LYS A 152 6.74 -9.11 -4.87
C LYS A 152 6.58 -7.92 -5.81
N VAL A 153 6.01 -6.83 -5.29
CA VAL A 153 5.71 -5.62 -6.06
C VAL A 153 6.80 -4.57 -5.86
N ALA A 154 7.33 -4.43 -4.65
CA ALA A 154 8.45 -3.55 -4.37
C ALA A 154 9.26 -4.03 -3.16
N GLU A 155 10.49 -3.55 -3.04
CA GLU A 155 11.37 -3.83 -1.92
C GLU A 155 12.26 -2.62 -1.64
N SER A 156 12.53 -2.35 -0.36
CA SER A 156 13.57 -1.42 0.08
C SER A 156 14.51 -2.11 1.08
N SER A 157 15.75 -1.64 1.12
CA SER A 157 16.78 -2.06 2.09
C SER A 157 17.13 -0.95 3.09
N ALA A 158 16.26 0.06 3.18
CA ALA A 158 16.42 1.27 3.98
C ALA A 158 15.02 1.86 4.28
N PRO A 159 14.92 2.82 5.21
CA PRO A 159 13.68 3.56 5.44
C PRO A 159 13.15 4.12 4.13
N VAL A 160 11.84 4.04 3.93
CA VAL A 160 11.18 4.42 2.68
C VAL A 160 9.85 5.10 2.97
N ASN A 161 9.47 6.04 2.10
CA ASN A 161 8.15 6.66 2.04
C ASN A 161 7.91 6.99 0.56
N THR A 162 7.21 6.12 -0.14
CA THR A 162 7.05 6.22 -1.60
C THR A 162 5.78 5.52 -2.08
N ASP A 163 5.51 5.71 -3.36
CA ASP A 163 4.39 5.13 -4.07
C ASP A 163 4.85 4.12 -5.13
N VAL A 164 4.02 3.13 -5.41
CA VAL A 164 4.11 2.26 -6.59
C VAL A 164 2.80 2.32 -7.37
N ALA A 165 2.89 2.62 -8.66
CA ALA A 165 1.77 2.50 -9.57
C ALA A 165 1.60 1.04 -10.01
N VAL A 166 0.37 0.57 -9.96
CA VAL A 166 -0.03 -0.76 -10.42
C VAL A 166 -1.17 -0.61 -11.43
N THR A 167 -1.13 -1.42 -12.48
CA THR A 167 -2.15 -1.53 -13.51
C THR A 167 -2.73 -2.94 -13.51
N TYR A 168 -4.05 -3.02 -13.64
CA TYR A 168 -4.79 -4.25 -13.89
C TYR A 168 -5.29 -4.20 -15.32
N ASP A 169 -4.73 -5.04 -16.18
CA ASP A 169 -5.20 -5.18 -17.55
C ASP A 169 -6.24 -6.29 -17.62
N ILE A 170 -7.33 -6.04 -18.33
CA ILE A 170 -8.51 -6.91 -18.38
C ILE A 170 -8.89 -7.08 -19.84
N SER A 171 -9.00 -8.32 -20.29
CA SER A 171 -9.53 -8.70 -21.59
C SER A 171 -10.82 -9.49 -21.43
N THR A 172 -11.86 -9.07 -22.15
CA THR A 172 -13.09 -9.85 -22.24
C THR A 172 -12.94 -10.95 -23.27
N GLY A 173 -13.52 -12.12 -23.02
CA GLY A 173 -13.62 -13.20 -24.00
C GLY A 173 -14.46 -12.82 -25.22
N ALA A 174 -14.37 -13.62 -26.29
CA ALA A 174 -15.17 -13.42 -27.51
C ALA A 174 -16.69 -13.59 -27.27
N SER A 175 -17.06 -14.42 -26.30
CA SER A 175 -18.45 -14.71 -25.93
C SER A 175 -18.77 -14.23 -24.51
N GLN A 176 -18.06 -13.19 -24.03
CA GLN A 176 -18.26 -12.66 -22.68
C GLN A 176 -19.71 -12.21 -22.48
N LEU A 177 -20.36 -12.73 -21.46
CA LEU A 177 -21.73 -12.36 -21.12
C LEU A 177 -21.77 -11.04 -20.35
N PRO A 178 -22.87 -10.27 -20.44
CA PRO A 178 -23.05 -9.08 -19.63
C PRO A 178 -23.00 -9.40 -18.14
N GLY A 179 -22.28 -8.60 -17.37
CA GLY A 179 -22.13 -8.75 -15.94
C GLY A 179 -21.10 -7.78 -15.38
N THR A 180 -21.10 -7.62 -14.06
CA THR A 180 -20.05 -6.89 -13.35
C THR A 180 -19.07 -7.92 -12.82
N TYR A 181 -17.88 -7.98 -13.42
CA TYR A 181 -16.83 -8.95 -13.09
C TYR A 181 -15.92 -8.33 -12.04
N GLU A 182 -15.88 -8.93 -10.86
CA GLU A 182 -15.15 -8.40 -9.71
C GLU A 182 -14.30 -9.48 -9.06
N ASP A 183 -13.20 -9.04 -8.46
CA ASP A 183 -12.31 -9.83 -7.61
C ASP A 183 -11.62 -8.90 -6.60
N THR A 184 -11.12 -9.44 -5.49
CA THR A 184 -10.47 -8.66 -4.42
C THR A 184 -9.02 -9.08 -4.25
N ILE A 185 -8.11 -8.11 -4.28
CA ILE A 185 -6.69 -8.33 -4.07
C ILE A 185 -6.21 -7.64 -2.79
N VAL A 186 -5.17 -8.21 -2.17
CA VAL A 186 -4.63 -7.73 -0.89
C VAL A 186 -3.16 -7.38 -1.06
N TYR A 187 -2.84 -6.10 -0.86
CA TYR A 187 -1.47 -5.63 -0.70
C TYR A 187 -1.01 -5.74 0.74
N THR A 188 0.21 -6.22 0.97
CA THR A 188 0.81 -6.34 2.29
C THR A 188 2.18 -5.68 2.31
N ALA A 189 2.39 -4.76 3.25
CA ALA A 189 3.71 -4.18 3.53
C ALA A 189 4.30 -4.83 4.79
N ALA A 190 5.47 -5.46 4.67
CA ALA A 190 6.14 -6.16 5.77
C ALA A 190 7.60 -5.73 5.90
N VAL A 191 8.04 -5.43 7.12
CA VAL A 191 9.44 -5.12 7.43
C VAL A 191 10.33 -6.32 7.06
N LYS A 192 11.53 -6.03 6.57
CA LYS A 192 12.55 -7.04 6.30
C LYS A 192 13.36 -7.43 7.54
#